data_AF-A0A1V6CJ95-F1
#
_entry.id   AF-A0A1V6CJ95-F1
#
_cell.length_a   1.000
_cell.length_b   1.000
_cell.length_c   1.000
_cell.angle_alpha   90.00
_cell.angle_beta   90.00
_cell.angle_gamma   90.00
#
_symmetry.space_group_name_H-M   'P 1'
#
loop_
_entity.id
_entity.type
_entity.pdbx_description
1 polymer ?
#
loop_
_entity_poly.entity_id
_entity_poly.type
_entity_poly.pdbx_seq_one_letter_code
_entity_poly.pdbx_strand_id
1 'polypeptide(L)'
;MKETKISDIERINIVVLVIGSILAIVVMREFKYVFSFAVASAIMTLNFRFIKKIIEGGLLKPEGKKVELAIKLPIKFFILIALVAIVVIYGDIDVVFFLIGLSTVFISVVINQFSSLWNPALKRRQKNGA
;
A
#
# COMPACT_ATOMS: atom_id res chain seq x y z
N MET A 1 16.93 -4.11 -10.31
CA MET A 1 16.28 -2.89 -10.88
C MET A 1 14.77 -2.77 -10.63
N LYS A 2 13.99 -3.87 -10.52
CA LYS A 2 12.55 -3.79 -10.17
C LYS A 2 12.28 -3.68 -8.66
N GLU A 3 13.12 -4.30 -7.82
CA GLU A 3 12.92 -4.34 -6.35
C GLU A 3 12.98 -2.96 -5.69
N THR A 4 13.90 -2.08 -6.13
CA THR A 4 14.03 -0.72 -5.62
C THR A 4 12.73 0.07 -5.78
N LYS A 5 12.08 -0.02 -6.96
CA LYS A 5 10.83 0.72 -7.22
C LYS A 5 9.66 0.28 -6.33
N ILE A 6 9.54 -1.01 -6.01
CA ILE A 6 8.44 -1.53 -5.18
C ILE A 6 8.68 -1.16 -3.72
N SER A 7 9.93 -1.22 -3.24
CA SER A 7 10.27 -0.81 -1.88
C SER A 7 10.11 0.70 -1.66
N ASP A 8 10.33 1.53 -2.68
CA ASP A 8 10.11 2.97 -2.60
C ASP A 8 8.63 3.31 -2.45
N ILE A 9 7.75 2.61 -3.20
CA ILE A 9 6.29 2.74 -3.06
C ILE A 9 5.84 2.37 -1.64
N GLU A 10 6.40 1.32 -1.05
CA GLU A 10 6.08 0.92 0.32
C GLU A 10 6.41 2.02 1.33
N ARG A 11 7.60 2.65 1.21
CA ARG A 11 8.01 3.75 2.08
C ARG A 11 7.11 4.97 1.89
N ILE A 12 6.78 5.32 0.65
CA ILE A 12 5.85 6.41 0.35
C ILE A 12 4.48 6.11 0.97
N ASN A 13 4.00 4.86 0.91
CA ASN A 13 2.73 4.48 1.51
C ASN A 13 2.70 4.65 3.02
N ILE A 14 3.80 4.30 3.70
CA ILE A 14 3.95 4.53 5.14
C ILE A 14 3.94 6.03 5.43
N VAL A 15 4.63 6.85 4.63
CA VAL A 15 4.63 8.31 4.77
C VAL A 15 3.23 8.89 4.56
N VAL A 16 2.50 8.44 3.54
CA VAL A 16 1.12 8.84 3.26
C VAL A 16 0.19 8.44 4.42
N LEU A 17 0.37 7.25 4.99
CA LEU A 17 -0.36 6.81 6.18
C LEU A 17 -0.10 7.75 7.36
N VAL A 18 1.16 8.06 7.67
CA VAL A 18 1.50 8.92 8.82
C VAL A 18 0.99 10.34 8.61
N ILE A 19 1.32 10.96 7.47
CA ILE A 19 0.92 12.35 7.16
C ILE A 19 -0.60 12.46 7.04
N GLY A 20 -1.26 11.52 6.35
CA GLY A 20 -2.71 11.52 6.19
C GLY A 20 -3.44 11.36 7.52
N SER A 21 -2.90 10.57 8.44
CA SER A 21 -3.48 10.41 9.79
C SER A 21 -3.33 11.69 10.62
N ILE A 22 -2.18 12.36 10.52
CA ILE A 22 -1.94 13.67 11.18
C ILE A 22 -2.87 14.73 10.59
N LEU A 23 -3.04 14.77 9.27
CA LEU A 23 -3.96 15.72 8.63
C LEU A 23 -5.41 15.46 9.06
N ALA A 24 -5.83 14.19 9.10
CA ALA A 24 -7.16 13.82 9.56
C ALA A 24 -7.43 14.31 10.99
N ILE A 25 -6.48 14.16 11.92
CA ILE A 25 -6.69 14.57 13.32
C ILE A 25 -6.69 16.09 13.48
N VAL A 26 -5.82 16.80 12.76
CA VAL A 26 -5.69 18.26 12.85
C VAL A 26 -6.92 18.95 12.26
N VAL A 27 -7.42 18.46 11.13
CA VAL A 27 -8.55 19.08 10.41
C VAL A 27 -9.88 18.68 11.04
N MET A 28 -10.14 17.39 11.21
CA MET A 28 -11.45 16.91 11.64
C MET A 28 -11.62 16.91 13.16
N ARG A 29 -10.52 16.87 13.94
CA ARG A 29 -10.50 16.90 15.42
C ARG A 29 -11.28 15.79 16.12
N GLU A 30 -11.84 14.83 15.38
CA GLU A 30 -12.50 13.65 15.92
C GLU A 30 -11.71 12.39 15.60
N PHE A 31 -11.62 11.49 16.58
CA PHE A 31 -10.85 10.26 16.46
C PHE A 31 -11.40 9.32 15.39
N LYS A 32 -12.71 9.34 15.14
CA LYS A 32 -13.39 8.49 14.15
C LYS A 32 -12.77 8.58 12.76
N TYR A 33 -12.51 9.80 12.25
CA TYR A 33 -11.93 9.99 10.91
C TYR A 33 -10.50 9.47 10.80
N VAL A 34 -9.71 9.72 11.84
CA VAL A 34 -8.33 9.25 11.95
C VAL A 34 -8.29 7.73 12.00
N PHE A 35 -9.12 7.13 12.85
CA PHE A 35 -9.24 5.68 12.97
C PHE A 35 -9.65 5.05 11.63
N SER A 36 -10.66 5.61 10.96
CA SER A 36 -11.14 5.16 9.65
C SER A 36 -10.03 5.16 8.60
N PHE A 37 -9.32 6.28 8.48
CA PHE A 37 -8.23 6.41 7.53
C PHE A 37 -7.04 5.52 7.89
N ALA A 38 -6.61 5.51 9.15
CA ALA A 38 -5.42 4.80 9.59
C ALA A 38 -5.60 3.28 9.46
N VAL A 39 -6.76 2.75 9.84
CA VAL A 39 -7.06 1.32 9.71
C VAL A 39 -7.09 0.92 8.23
N ALA A 40 -7.81 1.64 7.38
CA ALA A 40 -7.82 1.36 5.94
C ALA A 40 -6.42 1.43 5.31
N SER A 41 -5.63 2.44 5.66
CA SER A 41 -4.27 2.62 5.17
C SER A 41 -3.33 1.50 5.65
N ALA A 42 -3.50 1.04 6.89
CA ALA A 42 -2.75 -0.08 7.44
C ALA A 42 -3.09 -1.39 6.71
N ILE A 43 -4.38 -1.64 6.47
CA ILE A 43 -4.86 -2.78 5.67
C ILE A 43 -4.22 -2.77 4.29
N MET A 44 -4.19 -1.62 3.62
CA MET A 44 -3.58 -1.51 2.30
C MET A 44 -2.06 -1.62 2.31
N THR A 45 -1.39 -1.12 3.35
CA THR A 45 0.05 -1.31 3.53
C THR A 45 0.40 -2.79 3.67
N LEU A 46 -0.37 -3.53 4.47
CA LEU A 46 -0.22 -4.97 4.62
C LEU A 46 -0.52 -5.69 3.30
N ASN A 47 -1.60 -5.33 2.62
CA ASN A 47 -1.96 -5.89 1.31
C ASN A 47 -0.82 -5.71 0.29
N PHE A 48 -0.26 -4.50 0.21
CA PHE A 48 0.86 -4.20 -0.68
C PHE A 48 2.11 -5.04 -0.34
N ARG A 49 2.46 -5.16 0.95
CA ARG A 49 3.56 -6.05 1.40
C ARG A 49 3.36 -7.50 1.00
N PHE A 50 2.12 -7.99 1.05
CA PHE A 50 1.82 -9.35 0.61
C PHE A 50 1.97 -9.52 -0.90
N ILE A 51 1.49 -8.55 -1.69
CA ILE A 51 1.65 -8.55 -3.15
C ILE A 51 3.14 -8.50 -3.51
N LYS A 52 3.91 -7.62 -2.85
CA LYS A 52 5.37 -7.54 -3.01
C LYS A 52 6.04 -8.90 -2.80
N LYS A 53 5.76 -9.56 -1.67
CA LYS A 53 6.29 -10.91 -1.38
C LYS A 53 5.89 -11.95 -2.43
N ILE A 54 4.70 -11.86 -3.01
CA ILE A 54 4.23 -12.77 -4.07
C ILE A 54 5.04 -12.53 -5.36
N ILE A 55 5.24 -11.26 -5.73
CA ILE A 55 6.00 -10.87 -6.91
C ILE A 55 7.47 -11.32 -6.78
N GLU A 56 8.09 -11.06 -5.63
CA GLU A 56 9.48 -11.44 -5.33
C GLU A 56 9.66 -12.96 -5.23
N GLY A 57 8.71 -13.66 -4.60
CA GLY A 57 8.84 -15.09 -4.28
C GLY A 57 8.43 -16.07 -5.39
N GLY A 58 7.52 -15.69 -6.29
CA GLY A 58 6.90 -16.64 -7.22
C GLY A 58 6.77 -16.19 -8.67
N LEU A 59 6.76 -14.88 -8.96
CA LEU A 59 6.57 -14.41 -10.34
C LEU A 59 7.88 -14.36 -11.15
N LEU A 60 9.03 -14.26 -10.47
CA LEU A 60 10.36 -14.13 -11.08
C LEU A 60 11.16 -15.43 -11.16
N LYS A 61 10.66 -16.54 -10.57
CA LYS A 61 11.32 -17.84 -10.64
C LYS A 61 10.78 -18.65 -11.83
N PRO A 62 11.65 -19.13 -12.73
CA PRO A 62 11.23 -19.82 -13.95
C PRO A 62 10.63 -21.22 -13.72
N GLU A 63 10.92 -21.86 -12.58
CA GLU A 63 10.48 -23.21 -12.29
C GLU A 63 9.39 -23.26 -11.21
N GLY A 64 8.16 -23.51 -11.66
CA GLY A 64 7.13 -24.18 -10.88
C GLY A 64 6.24 -23.27 -10.03
N LYS A 65 4.95 -23.62 -10.02
CA LYS A 65 3.89 -23.13 -9.12
C LYS A 65 3.00 -21.96 -9.56
N LYS A 66 2.76 -21.82 -10.86
CA LYS A 66 1.66 -20.98 -11.40
C LYS A 66 0.29 -21.33 -10.77
N VAL A 67 0.04 -22.62 -10.52
CA VAL A 67 -1.19 -23.11 -9.86
C VAL A 67 -1.26 -22.68 -8.38
N GLU A 68 -0.15 -22.75 -7.64
CA GLU A 68 -0.12 -22.31 -6.24
C GLU A 68 -0.36 -20.79 -6.13
N LEU A 69 0.20 -20.01 -7.06
CA LEU A 69 -0.07 -18.57 -7.18
C LEU A 69 -1.53 -18.27 -7.51
N ALA A 70 -2.13 -19.02 -8.45
CA ALA A 70 -3.52 -18.87 -8.85
C ALA A 70 -4.51 -19.16 -7.70
N ILE A 71 -4.13 -19.99 -6.73
CA ILE A 71 -4.95 -20.30 -5.54
C ILE A 71 -4.65 -19.32 -4.39
N LYS A 72 -3.38 -18.98 -4.14
CA LYS A 72 -2.98 -18.06 -3.06
C LYS A 72 -3.53 -16.64 -3.25
N LEU A 73 -3.64 -16.16 -4.48
CA LEU A 73 -4.13 -14.82 -4.79
C LEU A 73 -5.61 -14.64 -4.38
N PRO A 74 -6.56 -15.46 -4.88
CA PRO A 74 -7.96 -15.39 -4.49
C PRO A 74 -8.16 -15.52 -2.98
N ILE A 75 -7.49 -16.48 -2.34
CA ILE A 75 -7.61 -16.68 -0.88
C ILE A 75 -7.23 -15.40 -0.14
N LYS A 76 -6.11 -14.76 -0.50
CA LYS A 76 -5.71 -13.49 0.13
C LYS A 76 -6.66 -12.35 -0.17
N PHE A 77 -7.25 -12.33 -1.36
CA PHE A 77 -8.26 -11.34 -1.71
C PHE A 77 -9.51 -11.50 -0.86
N PHE A 78 -9.99 -12.72 -0.65
CA PHE A 78 -11.11 -12.99 0.26
C PHE A 78 -10.79 -12.60 1.71
N ILE A 79 -9.56 -12.87 2.19
CA ILE A 79 -9.12 -12.41 3.52
C ILE A 79 -9.17 -10.89 3.60
N LEU A 80 -8.71 -10.18 2.56
CA LEU A 80 -8.76 -8.72 2.51
C LEU A 80 -10.21 -8.21 2.56
N ILE A 81 -11.10 -8.78 1.73
CA ILE A 81 -12.51 -8.40 1.70
C ILE A 81 -13.15 -8.66 3.06
N ALA A 82 -12.92 -9.83 3.65
CA ALA A 82 -13.47 -10.18 4.95
C ALA A 82 -13.00 -9.19 6.03
N LEU A 83 -11.72 -8.83 6.02
CA LEU A 83 -11.16 -7.89 6.99
C LEU A 83 -11.73 -6.48 6.78
N VAL A 84 -11.86 -6.01 5.54
CA VAL A 84 -12.54 -4.75 5.21
C VAL A 84 -14.00 -4.79 5.67
N ALA A 85 -14.75 -5.85 5.36
CA ALA A 85 -16.15 -6.00 5.73
C ALA A 85 -16.33 -6.00 7.26
N ILE A 86 -15.47 -6.69 8.00
CA ILE A 86 -15.51 -6.69 9.47
C ILE A 86 -15.32 -5.26 10.00
N VAL A 87 -14.33 -4.53 9.48
CA VAL A 87 -14.07 -3.15 9.93
C VAL A 87 -15.24 -2.22 9.56
N VAL A 88 -15.84 -2.37 8.38
CA VAL A 88 -16.97 -1.53 7.92
C VAL A 88 -18.26 -1.82 8.65
N ILE A 89 -18.55 -3.09 8.96
CA ILE A 89 -19.81 -3.48 9.60
C ILE A 89 -19.76 -3.24 11.11
N TYR A 90 -18.62 -3.56 11.75
CA TYR A 90 -18.51 -3.54 13.21
C TYR A 90 -17.68 -2.37 13.76
N GLY A 91 -16.86 -1.74 12.92
CA GLY A 91 -16.09 -0.58 13.32
C GLY A 91 -16.93 0.70 13.25
N ASP A 92 -16.75 1.58 14.23
CA ASP A 92 -17.25 2.95 14.12
C ASP A 92 -16.36 3.74 13.16
N ILE A 93 -16.62 3.58 11.86
CA ILE A 93 -15.85 4.22 10.80
C ILE A 93 -16.68 5.14 9.92
N ASP A 94 -16.03 6.23 9.52
CA ASP A 94 -16.44 7.11 8.46
C ASP A 94 -16.03 6.49 7.11
N VAL A 95 -17.02 6.23 6.27
CA VAL A 95 -16.83 5.54 4.98
C VAL A 95 -15.93 6.36 4.04
N VAL A 96 -16.03 7.69 4.07
CA VAL A 96 -15.26 8.56 3.17
C VAL A 96 -13.77 8.49 3.54
N PHE A 97 -13.43 8.66 4.81
CA PHE A 97 -12.04 8.55 5.28
C PHE A 97 -11.48 7.14 5.13
N PHE A 98 -12.32 6.11 5.31
CA PHE A 98 -11.94 4.73 5.06
C PHE A 98 -11.59 4.51 3.57
N LEU A 99 -12.39 5.02 2.63
CA LEU A 99 -12.10 4.94 1.19
C LEU A 99 -10.83 5.71 0.79
N ILE A 100 -10.59 6.88 1.40
CA ILE A 100 -9.35 7.63 1.21
C ILE A 100 -8.15 6.78 1.69
N GLY A 101 -8.28 6.14 2.86
CA GLY A 101 -7.27 5.23 3.40
C GLY A 101 -7.01 4.01 2.51
N LEU A 102 -8.06 3.44 1.90
CA LEU A 102 -7.92 2.35 0.93
C LEU A 102 -7.19 2.79 -0.35
N SER A 103 -7.25 4.09 -0.68
CA SER A 103 -6.62 4.65 -1.88
C SER A 103 -5.14 4.99 -1.68
N THR A 104 -4.59 4.83 -0.48
CA THR A 104 -3.21 5.22 -0.15
C THR A 104 -2.13 4.55 -1.02
N VAL A 105 -2.29 3.26 -1.34
CA VAL A 105 -1.34 2.55 -2.20
C VAL A 105 -1.38 3.13 -3.62
N PHE A 106 -2.55 3.49 -4.14
CA PHE A 106 -2.68 4.15 -5.43
C PHE A 106 -1.98 5.51 -5.42
N ILE A 107 -2.23 6.33 -4.41
CA ILE A 107 -1.55 7.63 -4.22
C ILE A 107 -0.03 7.43 -4.17
N SER A 108 0.45 6.40 -3.47
CA SER A 108 1.87 6.11 -3.33
C SER A 108 2.52 5.70 -4.66
N VAL A 109 1.80 4.92 -5.48
CA VAL A 109 2.24 4.58 -6.84
C VAL A 109 2.34 5.85 -7.69
N VAL A 110 1.35 6.73 -7.64
CA VAL A 110 1.32 8.00 -8.38
C VAL A 110 2.50 8.88 -7.96
N ILE A 111 2.69 9.12 -6.66
CA ILE A 111 3.81 9.90 -6.12
C ILE A 111 5.15 9.32 -6.58
N ASN A 112 5.30 7.99 -6.55
CA ASN A 112 6.54 7.34 -6.99
C ASN A 112 6.82 7.51 -8.50
N GLN A 113 5.77 7.56 -9.33
CA GLN A 113 5.94 7.83 -10.77
C GLN A 113 6.37 9.28 -11.00
N PHE A 114 5.71 10.24 -10.35
CA PHE A 114 6.05 11.67 -10.49
C PHE A 114 7.40 12.04 -9.88
N SER A 115 7.80 11.43 -8.77
CA SER A 115 9.14 11.66 -8.18
C SER A 115 10.26 11.23 -9.13
N SER A 116 10.04 10.19 -9.93
CA SER A 116 10.98 9.73 -10.95
C SER A 116 11.12 10.68 -12.14
N LEU A 117 10.09 11.51 -12.41
CA LEU A 117 10.10 12.54 -13.44
C LEU A 117 10.79 13.82 -12.94
N TRP A 118 10.57 14.20 -11.67
CA TRP A 118 11.10 15.45 -11.12
C TRP A 118 12.58 15.37 -10.73
N ASN A 119 13.09 14.17 -10.43
CA ASN A 119 14.45 14.02 -9.90
C ASN A 119 15.33 13.06 -10.74
N PRO A 120 15.69 13.44 -11.99
CA PRO A 120 16.55 12.64 -12.84
C PRO A 120 17.99 12.46 -12.30
N ALA A 121 18.39 13.24 -11.29
CA ALA A 121 19.69 13.13 -10.63
C ALA A 121 19.81 11.89 -9.71
N LEU A 122 18.72 11.45 -9.06
CA LEU A 122 18.70 10.21 -8.27
C LEU A 122 18.88 8.96 -9.16
N LYS A 123 18.36 9.01 -10.39
CA LYS A 123 18.55 7.96 -11.42
C LYS A 123 20.02 7.81 -11.85
N ARG A 124 20.85 8.86 -11.72
CA ARG A 124 22.29 8.82 -12.01
C ARG A 124 23.11 8.22 -10.86
N ARG A 125 22.79 8.54 -9.61
CA ARG A 125 23.49 7.96 -8.43
C ARG A 125 23.22 6.47 -8.24
N GLN A 126 22.08 5.96 -8.69
CA GLN A 126 21.79 4.51 -8.65
C GLN A 126 22.46 3.71 -9.78
N LYS A 127 22.96 4.37 -10.84
CA LYS A 127 23.64 3.73 -11.98
C LYS A 127 25.16 3.69 -11.81
N ASN A 128 25.72 4.60 -11.02
CA ASN A 128 27.13 4.66 -10.69
C ASN A 128 27.27 4.27 -9.22
N GLY A 129 27.56 2.99 -8.97
CA GLY A 129 27.52 2.40 -7.64
C GLY A 129 28.37 3.09 -6.59
N ALA A 130 27.94 2.89 -5.34
CA ALA A 130 28.82 2.51 -4.25
C ALA A 130 28.22 1.22 -3.66
#